data_AF-A0A3N4KXN5-F1
#
_entry.id   AF-A0A3N4KXN5-F1
#
_cell.length_a   1.000
_cell.length_b   1.000
_cell.length_c   1.000
_cell.angle_alpha   90.00
_cell.angle_beta   90.00
_cell.angle_gamma   90.00
#
_symmetry.space_group_name_H-M   'P 1'
#
loop_
_entity.id
_entity.type
_entity.pdbx_description
1 polymer ?
#
loop_
_entity_poly.entity_id
_entity_poly.type
_entity_poly.pdbx_seq_one_letter_code
_entity_poly.pdbx_strand_id
1 'polypeptide(L)'
;MTDTIETTPAAQEEKAVETPVAATEVKTEEPKKSVTSDNVFAMFGGGGPKPKREEKDDEEPKASKEASGAAGEEEAPESPDVHFEPLVSLEKIDVKTNEESEEQAFKMRAKLFKFDKESREWKERGTGDVRLLKHKENGKTRLVMRRDKTLKVCANHYIVPDMKLSPNVGSDRSWVWNTSADVSEGEPEAQTLAIRFANIENANLFKEAFIKAQQENEALIAKE
;
A
#
# COMPACT_ATOMS: atom_id res chain seq x y z
N MET A 1 -39.52 -25.29 -81.76
CA MET A 1 -39.29 -23.83 -81.84
C MET A 1 -38.20 -23.50 -80.84
N THR A 2 -37.17 -22.76 -81.30
CA THR A 2 -36.12 -22.06 -80.52
C THR A 2 -35.27 -22.85 -79.51
N ASP A 3 -33.99 -22.98 -79.87
CA ASP A 3 -32.84 -23.39 -79.04
C ASP A 3 -32.41 -22.35 -77.99
N THR A 4 -31.82 -22.84 -76.88
CA THR A 4 -30.81 -22.16 -76.03
C THR A 4 -30.06 -23.29 -75.28
N ILE A 5 -28.92 -23.80 -75.73
CA ILE A 5 -27.54 -23.26 -75.70
C ILE A 5 -26.98 -23.08 -74.27
N GLU A 6 -25.89 -23.81 -74.05
CA GLU A 6 -24.99 -23.91 -72.88
C GLU A 6 -24.11 -22.65 -72.72
N THR A 7 -23.39 -22.51 -71.59
CA THR A 7 -21.96 -22.10 -71.45
C THR A 7 -21.69 -21.47 -70.07
N THR A 8 -20.56 -21.87 -69.46
CA THR A 8 -19.81 -21.24 -68.34
C THR A 8 -19.20 -19.88 -68.81
N PRO A 9 -18.11 -19.24 -68.27
CA PRO A 9 -17.27 -19.48 -67.09
C PRO A 9 -16.97 -18.22 -66.21
N ALA A 10 -16.02 -18.42 -65.30
CA ALA A 10 -14.91 -17.51 -64.93
C ALA A 10 -14.98 -16.77 -63.58
N ALA A 11 -13.87 -16.92 -62.84
CA ALA A 11 -13.52 -16.16 -61.66
C ALA A 11 -12.79 -14.86 -62.05
N GLN A 12 -12.65 -13.93 -61.10
CA GLN A 12 -11.79 -12.75 -61.23
C GLN A 12 -10.83 -12.65 -60.04
N GLU A 13 -9.57 -12.37 -60.34
CA GLU A 13 -8.55 -11.91 -59.39
C GLU A 13 -8.73 -10.41 -59.13
N GLU A 14 -8.43 -9.93 -57.92
CA GLU A 14 -8.11 -8.51 -57.69
C GLU A 14 -6.62 -8.34 -57.42
N LYS A 15 -6.02 -7.33 -58.08
CA LYS A 15 -4.59 -7.00 -57.99
C LYS A 15 -4.32 -5.91 -56.95
N ALA A 16 -3.15 -6.01 -56.33
CA ALA A 16 -2.57 -4.94 -55.53
C ALA A 16 -2.22 -3.69 -56.36
N VAL A 17 -2.22 -2.53 -55.71
CA VAL A 17 -1.68 -1.26 -56.23
C VAL A 17 -0.79 -0.64 -55.16
N GLU A 18 0.50 -0.46 -55.48
CA GLU A 18 1.44 0.37 -54.72
C GLU A 18 1.48 1.79 -55.31
N THR A 19 1.90 2.77 -54.50
CA THR A 19 2.65 3.96 -54.97
C THR A 19 3.44 4.56 -53.78
N PRO A 20 4.56 5.28 -54.03
CA PRO A 20 5.71 5.25 -53.11
C PRO A 20 5.92 6.52 -52.27
N VAL A 21 6.75 6.41 -51.22
CA VAL A 21 7.43 7.56 -50.60
C VAL A 21 8.90 7.22 -50.32
N ALA A 22 9.78 8.21 -50.43
CA ALA A 22 11.23 8.08 -50.55
C ALA A 22 11.99 7.74 -49.24
N ALA A 23 13.22 7.26 -49.40
CA ALA A 23 14.15 6.91 -48.32
C ALA A 23 15.05 8.09 -47.89
N THR A 24 15.44 8.10 -46.61
CA THR A 24 16.54 8.92 -46.07
C THR A 24 17.21 8.26 -44.86
N GLU A 25 18.52 8.45 -44.71
CA GLU A 25 19.39 7.87 -43.67
C GLU A 25 20.37 8.94 -43.11
N VAL A 26 21.21 8.76 -42.08
CA VAL A 26 21.54 7.63 -41.17
C VAL A 26 21.70 8.20 -39.76
N LYS A 27 21.13 7.60 -38.68
CA LYS A 27 21.86 7.48 -37.39
C LYS A 27 21.20 6.65 -36.26
N THR A 28 21.98 5.72 -35.74
CA THR A 28 21.84 5.09 -34.42
C THR A 28 22.42 6.00 -33.32
N GLU A 29 21.71 6.14 -32.20
CA GLU A 29 22.26 6.60 -30.92
C GLU A 29 21.80 5.67 -29.78
N GLU A 30 22.69 5.43 -28.81
CA GLU A 30 22.45 4.55 -27.66
C GLU A 30 21.59 5.24 -26.58
N PRO A 31 20.72 4.51 -25.85
CA PRO A 31 19.97 5.09 -24.75
C PRO A 31 20.89 5.36 -23.54
N LYS A 32 21.13 6.64 -23.25
CA LYS A 32 21.82 7.08 -22.03
C LYS A 32 21.04 6.61 -20.80
N LYS A 33 21.76 6.02 -19.83
CA LYS A 33 21.20 5.60 -18.53
C LYS A 33 20.54 6.80 -17.83
N SER A 34 19.24 6.73 -17.57
CA SER A 34 18.61 7.59 -16.57
C SER A 34 19.00 7.09 -15.17
N VAL A 35 19.44 8.02 -14.32
CA VAL A 35 19.78 7.72 -12.93
C VAL A 35 18.48 7.55 -12.16
N THR A 36 18.18 6.32 -11.71
CA THR A 36 17.10 6.07 -10.75
C THR A 36 17.51 6.62 -9.38
N SER A 37 16.62 7.41 -8.77
CA SER A 37 16.79 7.89 -7.40
C SER A 37 16.38 6.81 -6.38
N ASP A 38 17.13 5.71 -6.38
CA ASP A 38 17.05 4.64 -5.37
C ASP A 38 17.48 5.17 -3.99
N ASN A 39 16.59 5.88 -3.27
CA ASN A 39 16.85 6.21 -1.86
C ASN A 39 15.64 6.60 -0.99
N VAL A 40 14.40 6.55 -1.48
CA VAL A 40 13.21 6.94 -0.68
C VAL A 40 12.96 6.06 0.55
N PHE A 41 13.55 4.85 0.61
CA PHE A 41 13.41 3.95 1.76
C PHE A 41 14.47 4.10 2.86
N ALA A 42 15.57 4.83 2.62
CA ALA A 42 16.68 4.91 3.57
C ALA A 42 16.45 5.89 4.74
N MET A 43 15.55 6.86 4.61
CA MET A 43 15.43 8.00 5.54
C MET A 43 14.57 7.75 6.80
N PHE A 44 14.00 6.56 7.00
CA PHE A 44 13.12 6.26 8.15
C PHE A 44 13.79 5.45 9.29
N GLY A 45 15.13 5.35 9.29
CA GLY A 45 15.90 4.68 10.34
C GLY A 45 16.54 5.67 11.32
N GLY A 46 15.97 5.82 12.51
CA GLY A 46 16.54 6.68 13.56
C GLY A 46 17.71 6.03 14.32
N GLY A 47 18.62 6.86 14.84
CA GLY A 47 19.57 6.50 15.90
C GLY A 47 20.99 6.11 15.44
N GLY A 48 21.88 7.09 15.32
CA GLY A 48 23.32 6.93 15.09
C GLY A 48 24.10 8.14 15.65
N PRO A 49 25.37 7.98 16.07
CA PRO A 49 25.99 8.88 17.06
C PRO A 49 26.44 10.24 16.52
N LYS A 50 26.34 11.27 17.36
CA LYS A 50 26.95 12.59 17.09
C LYS A 50 28.48 12.49 17.14
N PRO A 51 29.21 13.02 16.14
CA PRO A 51 30.67 13.15 16.24
C PRO A 51 31.06 14.22 17.26
N LYS A 52 32.14 13.97 18.01
CA LYS A 52 32.81 14.99 18.84
C LYS A 52 33.28 16.15 17.95
N ARG A 53 33.13 17.38 18.43
CA ARG A 53 33.79 18.57 17.89
C ARG A 53 34.72 19.12 18.96
N GLU A 54 35.96 19.39 18.57
CA GLU A 54 37.01 19.86 19.48
C GLU A 54 36.84 21.34 19.83
N GLU A 55 37.36 21.71 21.00
CA GLU A 55 37.32 23.06 21.56
C GLU A 55 38.31 23.99 20.85
N LYS A 56 37.96 25.28 20.78
CA LYS A 56 38.91 26.38 20.64
C LYS A 56 38.47 27.51 21.54
N ASP A 57 39.37 27.94 22.41
CA ASP A 57 39.23 29.13 23.23
C ASP A 57 39.30 30.39 22.37
N ASP A 58 38.43 31.36 22.66
CA ASP A 58 38.66 32.78 22.45
C ASP A 58 38.18 33.52 23.71
N GLU A 59 39.03 34.38 24.26
CA GLU A 59 38.91 34.97 25.60
C GLU A 59 38.41 36.41 25.53
N GLU A 60 37.31 36.74 26.22
CA GLU A 60 36.93 38.13 26.56
C GLU A 60 36.15 38.19 27.90
N PRO A 61 36.05 39.37 28.56
CA PRO A 61 36.38 39.45 29.98
C PRO A 61 35.23 39.27 30.99
N LYS A 62 35.63 38.91 32.22
CA LYS A 62 34.75 38.80 33.39
C LYS A 62 34.24 40.18 33.87
N ALA A 63 32.93 40.29 34.03
CA ALA A 63 32.29 41.25 34.92
C ALA A 63 31.58 40.53 36.08
N SER A 64 31.54 41.18 37.24
CA SER A 64 31.18 40.67 38.57
C SER A 64 29.79 40.04 38.73
N LYS A 65 29.71 38.99 39.56
CA LYS A 65 28.48 38.64 40.29
C LYS A 65 28.13 39.76 41.29
N GLU A 66 26.87 40.17 41.33
CA GLU A 66 25.92 39.97 42.46
C GLU A 66 24.74 40.95 42.38
N ALA A 67 23.53 40.42 42.27
CA ALA A 67 22.31 40.98 42.88
C ALA A 67 21.14 40.01 42.68
N SER A 68 20.34 39.82 43.74
CA SER A 68 19.11 39.02 43.74
C SER A 68 17.97 39.70 42.99
N GLY A 69 17.22 38.94 42.19
CA GLY A 69 15.91 39.33 41.67
C GLY A 69 15.12 38.08 41.30
N ALA A 70 14.02 37.82 41.99
CA ALA A 70 13.18 36.67 41.70
C ALA A 70 12.50 36.89 40.33
N ALA A 71 12.92 36.13 39.32
CA ALA A 71 12.13 35.96 38.11
C ALA A 71 10.93 35.09 38.49
N GLY A 72 9.80 35.73 38.76
CA GLY A 72 8.55 35.02 38.98
C GLY A 72 8.21 34.19 37.75
N GLU A 73 7.76 32.96 37.96
CA GLU A 73 7.03 32.21 36.95
C GLU A 73 5.71 32.97 36.74
N GLU A 74 5.66 33.85 35.75
CA GLU A 74 4.39 34.36 35.24
C GLU A 74 3.65 33.16 34.63
N GLU A 75 2.74 32.58 35.42
CA GLU A 75 1.72 31.66 34.91
C GLU A 75 1.03 32.37 33.75
N ALA A 76 1.17 31.80 32.54
CA ALA A 76 0.42 32.28 31.39
C ALA A 76 -1.07 32.24 31.76
N PRO A 77 -1.82 33.34 31.59
CA PRO A 77 -3.19 33.42 32.08
C PRO A 77 -4.02 32.28 31.52
N GLU A 78 -4.69 31.54 32.41
CA GLU A 78 -5.54 30.41 32.02
C GLU A 78 -6.51 30.88 30.93
N SER A 79 -6.52 30.16 29.80
CA SER A 79 -7.44 30.46 28.71
C SER A 79 -8.87 30.36 29.22
N PRO A 80 -9.75 31.35 28.94
CA PRO A 80 -11.11 31.34 29.47
C PRO A 80 -11.84 30.06 29.03
N ASP A 81 -12.54 29.42 29.97
CA ASP A 81 -13.34 28.22 29.70
C ASP A 81 -14.56 28.58 28.86
N VAL A 82 -14.42 28.51 27.54
CA VAL A 82 -15.49 28.83 26.59
C VAL A 82 -16.44 27.64 26.47
N HIS A 83 -17.55 27.73 27.20
CA HIS A 83 -18.66 26.79 27.06
C HIS A 83 -19.40 26.99 25.73
N PHE A 84 -19.74 25.89 25.05
CA PHE A 84 -20.52 25.88 23.82
C PHE A 84 -21.77 25.00 23.98
N GLU A 85 -22.94 25.54 23.67
CA GLU A 85 -24.17 24.73 23.58
C GLU A 85 -24.15 23.81 22.35
N PRO A 86 -24.43 22.50 22.49
CA PRO A 86 -24.45 21.58 21.35
C PRO A 86 -25.56 21.90 20.35
N LEU A 87 -25.19 22.19 19.10
CA LEU A 87 -26.16 22.43 18.01
C LEU A 87 -26.98 21.18 17.63
N VAL A 88 -26.47 19.98 17.93
CA VAL A 88 -27.09 18.69 17.60
C VAL A 88 -26.85 17.72 18.75
N SER A 89 -27.92 17.07 19.21
CA SER A 89 -27.84 15.88 20.07
C SER A 89 -27.90 14.63 19.21
N LEU A 90 -26.98 13.69 19.42
CA LEU A 90 -26.92 12.41 18.71
C LEU A 90 -27.23 11.27 19.67
N GLU A 91 -28.16 10.40 19.29
CA GLU A 91 -28.42 9.17 20.03
C GLU A 91 -27.24 8.20 19.91
N LYS A 92 -26.96 7.45 20.99
CA LYS A 92 -25.91 6.44 21.00
C LYS A 92 -26.37 5.21 20.23
N ILE A 93 -25.86 5.04 19.01
CA ILE A 93 -26.12 3.88 18.16
C ILE A 93 -25.17 2.72 18.54
N ASP A 94 -25.68 1.49 18.52
CA ASP A 94 -24.85 0.27 18.60
C ASP A 94 -24.14 0.02 17.26
N VAL A 95 -22.82 0.01 17.27
CA VAL A 95 -22.00 -0.08 16.05
C VAL A 95 -21.44 -1.49 15.90
N LYS A 96 -21.98 -2.23 14.92
CA LYS A 96 -21.48 -3.54 14.53
C LYS A 96 -20.24 -3.43 13.64
N THR A 97 -19.32 -4.36 13.79
CA THR A 97 -18.08 -4.42 13.01
C THR A 97 -18.24 -5.18 11.69
N ASN A 98 -19.26 -6.04 11.60
CA ASN A 98 -19.48 -7.03 10.53
C ASN A 98 -18.32 -8.04 10.43
N GLU A 99 -17.83 -8.45 11.61
CA GLU A 99 -16.75 -9.42 11.84
C GLU A 99 -17.16 -10.47 12.91
N GLU A 100 -18.39 -10.38 13.44
CA GLU A 100 -18.88 -11.18 14.57
C GLU A 100 -19.07 -12.67 14.21
N SER A 101 -19.35 -12.96 12.94
CA SER A 101 -19.47 -14.32 12.37
C SER A 101 -18.12 -14.95 12.00
N GLU A 102 -16.99 -14.32 12.37
CA GLU A 102 -15.65 -14.79 12.01
C GLU A 102 -14.81 -15.16 13.24
N GLU A 103 -13.80 -16.00 13.02
CA GLU A 103 -12.75 -16.35 13.97
C GLU A 103 -11.42 -15.74 13.52
N GLN A 104 -10.67 -15.17 14.45
CA GLN A 104 -9.39 -14.54 14.18
C GLN A 104 -8.27 -15.59 14.15
N ALA A 105 -8.08 -16.22 12.99
CA ALA A 105 -7.01 -17.21 12.76
C ALA A 105 -5.59 -16.62 12.87
N PHE A 106 -5.44 -15.31 12.67
CA PHE A 106 -4.17 -14.60 12.79
C PHE A 106 -4.36 -13.13 13.17
N LYS A 107 -3.42 -12.56 13.94
CA LYS A 107 -3.36 -11.13 14.26
C LYS A 107 -1.91 -10.68 14.47
N MET A 108 -1.50 -9.58 13.82
CA MET A 108 -0.20 -8.97 14.08
C MET A 108 -0.12 -7.48 13.72
N ARG A 109 0.70 -6.73 14.45
CA ARG A 109 1.04 -5.33 14.14
C ARG A 109 1.83 -5.23 12.82
N ALA A 110 1.39 -4.38 11.90
CA ALA A 110 2.00 -4.18 10.59
C ALA A 110 1.86 -2.74 10.05
N LYS A 111 2.63 -2.42 9.00
CA LYS A 111 2.44 -1.26 8.13
C LYS A 111 2.18 -1.74 6.70
N LEU A 112 1.10 -1.26 6.08
CA LEU A 112 0.64 -1.59 4.74
C LEU A 112 0.87 -0.42 3.78
N PHE A 113 1.30 -0.74 2.56
CA PHE A 113 1.52 0.18 1.45
C PHE A 113 0.71 -0.27 0.22
N LYS A 114 0.29 0.68 -0.62
CA LYS A 114 -0.17 0.39 -1.99
C LYS A 114 0.84 0.92 -3.00
N PHE A 115 1.04 0.17 -4.09
CA PHE A 115 1.84 0.66 -5.21
C PHE A 115 0.97 1.57 -6.08
N ASP A 116 1.42 2.82 -6.23
CA ASP A 116 0.80 3.78 -7.14
C ASP A 116 1.36 3.58 -8.54
N LYS A 117 0.50 3.23 -9.50
CA LYS A 117 0.93 2.91 -10.88
C LYS A 117 1.32 4.14 -11.67
N GLU A 118 0.78 5.32 -11.34
CA GLU A 118 1.02 6.57 -12.05
C GLU A 118 2.35 7.20 -11.60
N SER A 119 2.53 7.40 -10.29
CA SER A 119 3.80 7.91 -9.75
C SER A 119 4.88 6.84 -9.57
N ARG A 120 4.56 5.56 -9.81
CA ARG A 120 5.45 4.38 -9.73
C ARG A 120 6.15 4.21 -8.38
N GLU A 121 5.46 4.55 -7.29
CA GLU A 121 6.00 4.57 -5.93
C GLU A 121 5.14 3.79 -4.92
N TRP A 122 5.71 3.52 -3.74
CA TRP A 122 4.97 2.92 -2.63
C TRP A 122 4.40 3.99 -1.70
N LYS A 123 3.07 4.12 -1.67
CA LYS A 123 2.36 5.04 -0.76
C LYS A 123 1.90 4.28 0.48
N GLU A 124 2.09 4.84 1.68
CA GLU A 124 1.56 4.22 2.91
C GLU A 124 0.02 4.21 2.85
N ARG A 125 -0.57 3.01 3.00
CA ARG A 125 -2.03 2.84 3.03
C ARG A 125 -2.55 2.80 4.46
N GLY A 126 -1.78 2.28 5.41
CA GLY A 126 -2.13 2.34 6.83
C GLY A 126 -1.18 1.56 7.76
N THR A 127 -1.14 2.00 9.03
CA THR A 127 -0.46 1.29 10.13
C THR A 127 -1.52 0.81 11.13
N GLY A 128 -1.44 -0.46 11.55
CA GLY A 128 -2.56 -1.13 12.21
C GLY A 128 -2.25 -2.58 12.61
N ASP A 129 -3.26 -3.30 13.07
CA ASP A 129 -3.20 -4.77 13.19
C ASP A 129 -3.78 -5.39 11.92
N VAL A 130 -2.98 -6.20 11.21
CA VAL A 130 -3.49 -7.09 10.15
C VAL A 130 -4.06 -8.34 10.81
N ARG A 131 -5.26 -8.76 10.35
CA ARG A 131 -5.93 -9.97 10.82
C ARG A 131 -6.32 -10.85 9.64
N LEU A 132 -6.23 -12.16 9.83
CA LEU A 132 -6.87 -13.13 8.96
C LEU A 132 -8.11 -13.64 9.70
N LEU A 133 -9.27 -13.36 9.13
CA LEU A 133 -10.59 -13.65 9.71
C LEU A 133 -11.23 -14.77 8.90
N LYS A 134 -11.56 -15.88 9.56
CA LYS A 134 -12.17 -17.08 8.96
C LYS A 134 -13.65 -17.13 9.31
N HIS A 135 -14.52 -17.12 8.31
CA HIS A 135 -15.96 -17.14 8.54
C HIS A 135 -16.44 -18.49 9.08
N LYS A 136 -17.25 -18.48 10.14
CA LYS A 136 -17.64 -19.69 10.89
C LYS A 136 -18.48 -20.68 10.09
N GLU A 137 -19.29 -20.18 9.15
CA GLU A 137 -20.21 -21.01 8.36
C GLU A 137 -19.57 -21.57 7.08
N ASN A 138 -19.16 -20.70 6.14
CA ASN A 138 -18.56 -21.12 4.87
C ASN A 138 -17.05 -21.43 4.93
N GLY A 139 -16.38 -21.19 6.06
CA GLY A 139 -14.95 -21.48 6.26
C GLY A 139 -13.97 -20.57 5.51
N LYS A 140 -14.42 -19.63 4.68
CA LYS A 140 -13.56 -18.76 3.87
C LYS A 140 -12.84 -17.74 4.74
N THR A 141 -11.55 -17.53 4.45
CA THR A 141 -10.68 -16.59 5.17
C THR A 141 -10.43 -15.31 4.37
N ARG A 142 -10.60 -14.15 5.00
CA ARG A 142 -10.26 -12.83 4.44
C ARG A 142 -9.19 -12.12 5.26
N LEU A 143 -8.42 -11.25 4.60
CA LEU A 143 -7.49 -10.33 5.23
C LEU A 143 -8.24 -9.02 5.53
N VAL A 144 -8.24 -8.60 6.80
CA VAL A 144 -8.79 -7.31 7.24
C VAL A 144 -7.74 -6.55 8.04
N MET A 145 -7.50 -5.30 7.68
CA MET A 145 -6.60 -4.39 8.41
C MET A 145 -7.28 -3.03 8.61
N ARG A 146 -7.19 -2.49 9.84
CA ARG A 146 -7.74 -1.19 10.22
C ARG A 146 -6.62 -0.28 10.72
N ARG A 147 -6.70 1.01 10.38
CA ARG A 147 -5.72 2.03 10.82
C ARG A 147 -5.86 2.33 12.32
N ASP A 148 -4.74 2.52 12.99
CA ASP A 148 -4.71 3.02 14.36
C ASP A 148 -5.51 4.32 14.52
N LYS A 149 -6.11 4.49 15.71
CA LYS A 149 -6.94 5.63 16.15
C LYS A 149 -8.23 5.88 15.36
N THR A 150 -8.16 5.91 14.03
CA THR A 150 -9.31 6.18 13.15
C THR A 150 -10.19 4.95 12.90
N LEU A 151 -9.66 3.73 13.11
CA LEU A 151 -10.32 2.44 12.89
C LEU A 151 -10.84 2.20 11.45
N LYS A 152 -10.54 3.12 10.52
CA LYS A 152 -10.83 3.01 9.09
C LYS A 152 -10.11 1.82 8.49
N VAL A 153 -10.84 1.00 7.74
CA VAL A 153 -10.30 -0.14 6.99
C VAL A 153 -9.27 0.36 5.97
N CYS A 154 -8.17 -0.38 5.79
CA CYS A 154 -7.12 -0.12 4.79
C CYS A 154 -6.74 -1.36 3.97
N ALA A 155 -7.27 -2.53 4.32
CA ALA A 155 -7.37 -3.70 3.45
C ALA A 155 -8.57 -4.54 3.87
N ASN A 156 -9.30 -5.06 2.89
CA ASN A 156 -10.43 -5.99 3.06
C ASN A 156 -10.59 -6.77 1.76
N HIS A 157 -10.06 -7.99 1.71
CA HIS A 157 -10.17 -8.90 0.57
C HIS A 157 -10.07 -10.36 1.03
N TYR A 158 -10.72 -11.27 0.32
CA TYR A 158 -10.50 -12.71 0.50
C TYR A 158 -9.06 -13.07 0.13
N ILE A 159 -8.49 -14.09 0.81
CA ILE A 159 -7.28 -14.74 0.32
C ILE A 159 -7.71 -15.74 -0.77
N VAL A 160 -7.14 -15.64 -1.97
CA VAL A 160 -7.50 -16.51 -3.11
C VAL A 160 -6.28 -17.27 -3.66
N PRO A 161 -6.47 -18.41 -4.35
CA PRO A 161 -5.38 -19.35 -4.68
C PRO A 161 -4.29 -18.77 -5.60
N ASP A 162 -4.63 -17.77 -6.40
CA ASP A 162 -3.72 -17.09 -7.34
C ASP A 162 -2.84 -16.01 -6.68
N MET A 163 -3.11 -15.62 -5.43
CA MET A 163 -2.27 -14.68 -4.69
C MET A 163 -0.86 -15.23 -4.47
N LYS A 164 0.18 -14.45 -4.78
CA LYS A 164 1.57 -14.85 -4.55
C LYS A 164 2.29 -13.83 -3.68
N LEU A 165 2.67 -14.23 -2.46
CA LEU A 165 3.58 -13.45 -1.61
C LEU A 165 5.00 -13.53 -2.20
N SER A 166 5.50 -12.41 -2.72
CA SER A 166 6.90 -12.23 -3.13
C SER A 166 7.68 -11.38 -2.11
N PRO A 167 8.98 -11.63 -1.90
CA PRO A 167 9.80 -10.79 -1.04
C PRO A 167 9.96 -9.40 -1.66
N ASN A 168 9.99 -8.35 -0.84
CA ASN A 168 10.27 -7.00 -1.34
C ASN A 168 11.79 -6.76 -1.45
N VAL A 169 12.24 -6.11 -2.52
CA VAL A 169 13.66 -5.80 -2.72
C VAL A 169 14.12 -4.85 -1.60
N GLY A 170 15.24 -5.16 -0.95
CA GLY A 170 15.79 -4.36 0.15
C GLY A 170 15.05 -4.50 1.50
N SER A 171 14.16 -5.49 1.69
CA SER A 171 13.53 -5.74 2.98
C SER A 171 13.27 -7.23 3.24
N ASP A 172 13.94 -7.77 4.26
CA ASP A 172 13.76 -9.12 4.82
C ASP A 172 12.39 -9.34 5.50
N ARG A 173 11.82 -8.27 6.04
CA ARG A 173 10.58 -8.24 6.85
C ARG A 173 9.35 -7.74 6.09
N SER A 174 9.33 -7.90 4.76
CA SER A 174 8.23 -7.44 3.90
C SER A 174 7.83 -8.42 2.80
N TRP A 175 6.51 -8.52 2.57
CA TRP A 175 5.92 -9.27 1.47
C TRP A 175 5.09 -8.37 0.57
N VAL A 176 5.04 -8.71 -0.72
CA VAL A 176 4.25 -8.05 -1.77
C VAL A 176 3.27 -9.07 -2.36
N TRP A 177 2.04 -8.66 -2.66
CA TRP A 177 1.07 -9.46 -3.43
C TRP A 177 0.15 -8.57 -4.25
N ASN A 178 -0.57 -9.18 -5.19
CA ASN A 178 -1.69 -8.54 -5.88
C ASN A 178 -3.00 -9.08 -5.31
N THR A 179 -4.01 -8.23 -5.22
CA THR A 179 -5.41 -8.59 -4.99
C THR A 179 -6.26 -7.98 -6.08
N SER A 180 -7.22 -8.74 -6.61
CA SER A 180 -8.11 -8.31 -7.70
C SER A 180 -9.33 -7.53 -7.21
N ALA A 181 -9.69 -7.67 -5.92
CA ALA A 181 -10.94 -7.19 -5.34
C ALA A 181 -10.76 -6.80 -3.86
N ASP A 182 -10.01 -5.73 -3.60
CA ASP A 182 -9.97 -5.08 -2.29
C ASP A 182 -11.09 -4.05 -2.17
N VAL A 183 -11.96 -4.22 -1.17
CA VAL A 183 -13.16 -3.38 -0.94
C VAL A 183 -12.96 -2.41 0.24
N SER A 184 -11.72 -2.04 0.56
CA SER A 184 -11.46 -1.19 1.74
C SER A 184 -11.75 0.29 1.55
N GLU A 185 -11.96 0.74 0.31
CA GLU A 185 -12.33 2.12 -0.04
C GLU A 185 -13.72 2.21 -0.72
N GLY A 186 -14.49 1.12 -0.74
CA GLY A 186 -15.85 1.04 -1.29
C GLY A 186 -16.01 -0.14 -2.24
N GLU A 187 -16.05 0.15 -3.54
CA GLU A 187 -16.14 -0.86 -4.61
C GLU A 187 -14.88 -1.76 -4.68
N PRO A 188 -14.97 -2.94 -5.32
CA PRO A 188 -13.82 -3.84 -5.47
C PRO A 188 -12.75 -3.26 -6.40
N GLU A 189 -11.55 -3.04 -5.87
CA GLU A 189 -10.40 -2.54 -6.63
C GLU A 189 -9.23 -3.53 -6.72
N ALA A 190 -8.59 -3.58 -7.89
CA ALA A 190 -7.35 -4.33 -8.08
C ALA A 190 -6.15 -3.54 -7.52
N GLN A 191 -5.55 -4.05 -6.44
CA GLN A 191 -4.47 -3.40 -5.68
C GLN A 191 -3.20 -4.25 -5.67
N THR A 192 -2.04 -3.61 -5.86
CA THR A 192 -0.73 -4.19 -5.58
C THR A 192 -0.29 -3.71 -4.20
N LEU A 193 -0.23 -4.63 -3.24
CA LEU A 193 -0.03 -4.31 -1.82
C LEU A 193 1.32 -4.82 -1.34
N ALA A 194 1.96 -4.06 -0.45
CA ALA A 194 3.11 -4.50 0.31
C ALA A 194 2.86 -4.32 1.80
N ILE A 195 3.24 -5.32 2.61
CA ILE A 195 3.13 -5.28 4.06
C ILE A 195 4.52 -5.39 4.69
N ARG A 196 4.75 -4.66 5.79
CA ARG A 196 5.97 -4.71 6.59
C ARG A 196 5.65 -5.04 8.04
N PHE A 197 6.47 -5.91 8.62
CA PHE A 197 6.45 -6.28 10.03
C PHE A 197 7.68 -5.74 10.78
N ALA A 198 7.69 -5.88 12.10
CA ALA A 198 8.78 -5.39 12.94
C ALA A 198 10.13 -6.07 12.63
N ASN A 199 10.12 -7.38 12.41
CA ASN A 199 11.28 -8.23 12.18
C ASN A 199 10.95 -9.36 11.18
N ILE A 200 11.96 -10.16 10.82
CA ILE A 200 11.85 -11.26 9.85
C ILE A 200 11.00 -12.43 10.38
N GLU A 201 11.07 -12.71 11.68
CA GLU A 201 10.29 -13.78 12.33
C GLU A 201 8.79 -13.52 12.18
N ASN A 202 8.35 -12.30 12.48
CA ASN A 202 6.97 -11.88 12.28
C ASN A 202 6.58 -11.97 10.79
N ALA A 203 7.44 -11.51 9.88
CA ALA A 203 7.15 -11.62 8.45
C ALA A 203 6.93 -13.08 8.00
N ASN A 204 7.72 -14.03 8.52
CA ASN A 204 7.54 -15.45 8.22
C ASN A 204 6.25 -16.02 8.83
N LEU A 205 5.93 -15.70 10.09
CA LEU A 205 4.66 -16.11 10.73
C LEU A 205 3.43 -15.64 9.95
N PHE A 206 3.44 -14.41 9.42
CA PHE A 206 2.37 -13.94 8.54
C PHE A 206 2.29 -14.75 7.24
N LYS A 207 3.43 -15.03 6.60
CA LYS A 207 3.47 -15.79 5.35
C LYS A 207 2.96 -17.23 5.55
N GLU A 208 3.32 -17.88 6.64
CA GLU A 208 2.82 -19.21 7.00
C GLU A 208 1.29 -19.20 7.19
N ALA A 209 0.77 -18.24 7.96
CA ALA A 209 -0.67 -18.10 8.17
C ALA A 209 -1.43 -17.76 6.88
N PHE A 210 -0.86 -16.92 6.02
CA PHE A 210 -1.44 -16.54 4.72
C PHE A 210 -1.49 -17.72 3.75
N ILE A 211 -0.40 -18.49 3.61
CA ILE A 211 -0.34 -19.68 2.74
C ILE A 211 -1.29 -20.76 3.25
N LYS A 212 -1.37 -20.97 4.57
CA LYS A 212 -2.36 -21.88 5.17
C LYS A 212 -3.79 -21.45 4.82
N ALA A 213 -4.13 -20.18 5.02
CA ALA A 213 -5.46 -19.64 4.69
C ALA A 213 -5.78 -19.74 3.18
N GLN A 214 -4.76 -19.57 2.32
CA GLN A 214 -4.88 -19.76 0.87
C GLN A 214 -5.23 -21.20 0.50
N GLN A 215 -4.52 -22.19 1.05
CA GLN A 215 -4.77 -23.61 0.82
C GLN A 215 -6.15 -24.05 1.35
N GLU A 216 -6.55 -23.55 2.52
CA GLU A 216 -7.88 -23.80 3.08
C GLU A 216 -8.98 -23.20 2.19
N ASN A 217 -8.79 -21.98 1.67
CA ASN A 217 -9.74 -21.35 0.76
C ASN A 217 -9.80 -22.02 -0.62
N GLU A 218 -8.66 -22.47 -1.17
CA GLU A 218 -8.60 -23.23 -2.44
C GLU A 218 -9.46 -24.50 -2.35
N ALA A 219 -9.32 -25.25 -1.26
CA ALA A 219 -10.10 -26.46 -1.00
C ALA A 219 -11.59 -26.21 -0.69
N LEU A 220 -12.02 -24.95 -0.54
CA LEU A 220 -13.42 -24.55 -0.41
C LEU A 220 -13.98 -24.05 -1.76
N ILE A 221 -13.23 -23.20 -2.47
CA ILE A 221 -13.61 -22.66 -3.78
C ILE A 221 -13.73 -23.78 -4.81
N ALA A 222 -12.86 -24.80 -4.77
CA ALA A 222 -12.93 -25.96 -5.68
C ALA A 222 -14.12 -26.92 -5.42
N LYS A 223 -15.01 -26.61 -4.47
CA LYS A 223 -16.23 -27.36 -4.15
C LYS A 223 -17.52 -26.61 -4.49
N GLU A 224 -17.42 -25.37 -4.96
CA GLU A 224 -18.53 -24.53 -5.42
C GLU A 224 -18.77 -24.69 -6.93
#